data_AF-A0A945JH38-F1
#
_entry.id   AF-A0A945JH38-F1
#
_cell.length_a   1.000
_cell.length_b   1.000
_cell.length_c   1.000
_cell.angle_alpha   90.00
_cell.angle_beta   90.00
_cell.angle_gamma   90.00
#
_symmetry.space_group_name_H-M   'P 1'
#
loop_
_entity.id
_entity.type
_entity.pdbx_description
1 polymer ?
#
loop_
_entity_poly.entity_id
_entity_poly.type
_entity_poly.pdbx_seq_one_letter_code
_entity_poly.pdbx_strand_id
1 'polypeptide(L)' 'MTDTDHTNIEKEIAACLTDAHFDGLPNFYQGKVRDAYDLPDGRRIMIATDRQSAFDKVLAAVPYKGQVLN' A
#
# COMPACT_ATOMS: atom_id res chain seq x y z
N MET A 1 3.03 -27.73 14.77
CA MET A 1 3.41 -26.31 14.96
C MET A 1 3.67 -25.59 13.64
N THR A 2 3.51 -26.22 12.46
CA THR A 2 3.93 -25.64 11.17
C THR A 2 2.77 -25.10 10.33
N ASP A 3 1.57 -25.67 10.40
CA ASP A 3 0.44 -25.25 9.53
C ASP A 3 -0.13 -23.87 9.87
N THR A 4 -0.16 -23.49 11.15
CA THR A 4 -0.70 -22.21 11.60
C THR A 4 0.15 -21.04 11.08
N ASP A 5 1.48 -21.20 11.06
CA ASP A 5 2.40 -20.14 10.62
C ASP A 5 2.32 -19.90 9.11
N HIS A 6 2.22 -20.97 8.30
CA HIS A 6 2.01 -20.84 6.86
C HIS A 6 0.68 -20.16 6.53
N THR A 7 -0.40 -20.56 7.21
CA THR A 7 -1.72 -19.94 7.05
C THR A 7 -1.69 -18.45 7.40
N ASN A 8 -0.94 -18.08 8.44
CA ASN A 8 -0.78 -16.68 8.83
C ASN A 8 -0.03 -15.88 7.76
N ILE A 9 1.08 -16.39 7.24
CA ILE A 9 1.87 -15.69 6.21
C ILE A 9 1.04 -15.45 4.94
N GLU A 10 0.31 -16.45 4.46
CA GLU A 10 -0.54 -16.31 3.27
C GLU A 10 -1.62 -15.25 3.46
N LYS A 11 -2.23 -15.24 4.65
CA LYS A 11 -3.23 -14.23 5.03
C LYS A 11 -2.63 -12.82 5.01
N GLU A 12 -1.42 -12.63 5.55
CA GLU A 12 -0.78 -11.31 5.57
C GLU A 12 -0.33 -10.84 4.17
N ILE A 13 0.08 -11.76 3.31
CA ILE A 13 0.36 -11.45 1.90
C ILE A 13 -0.92 -11.00 1.19
N ALA A 14 -2.04 -11.70 1.41
CA ALA A 14 -3.33 -11.33 0.83
C ALA A 14 -3.87 -9.99 1.37
N ALA A 15 -3.49 -9.60 2.58
CA ALA A 15 -3.90 -8.36 3.23
C ALA A 15 -3.04 -7.13 2.87
N CYS A 16 -1.99 -7.30 2.05
CA CYS A 16 -1.14 -6.18 1.63
C CYS A 16 -1.93 -5.04 0.98
N LEU A 17 -1.69 -3.81 1.43
CA LEU A 17 -2.30 -2.63 0.82
C LEU A 17 -1.56 -2.28 -0.47
N THR A 18 -2.09 -2.71 -1.63
CA THR A 18 -1.51 -2.42 -2.95
C THR A 18 -2.22 -1.32 -3.73
N ASP A 19 -3.47 -1.05 -3.37
CA ASP A 19 -4.31 -0.01 -3.94
C ASP A 19 -5.05 0.69 -2.80
N ALA A 20 -4.84 2.00 -2.67
CA ALA A 20 -5.52 2.83 -1.70
C ALA A 20 -6.51 3.78 -2.38
N HIS A 21 -7.17 3.35 -3.47
CA HIS A 21 -8.28 4.08 -4.09
C HIS A 21 -9.57 4.00 -3.25
N PHE A 22 -10.09 5.17 -2.88
CA PHE A 22 -11.32 5.35 -2.11
C PHE A 22 -12.21 6.36 -2.83
N ASP A 23 -13.39 5.92 -3.28
CA ASP A 23 -14.32 6.73 -4.07
C ASP A 23 -14.77 8.02 -3.37
N GLY A 24 -14.67 8.08 -2.04
CA GLY A 24 -15.02 9.26 -1.25
C GLY A 24 -13.96 10.36 -1.20
N LEU A 25 -12.76 10.13 -1.77
CA LEU A 25 -11.66 11.09 -1.74
C LEU A 25 -11.35 11.65 -3.15
N PRO A 26 -11.12 12.97 -3.27
CA PRO A 26 -10.94 13.62 -4.57
C PRO A 26 -9.51 13.51 -5.10
N ASN A 27 -9.35 13.62 -6.42
CA ASN A 27 -8.04 13.79 -7.09
C ASN A 27 -7.03 12.70 -6.74
N PHE A 28 -7.43 11.43 -6.86
CA PHE A 28 -6.54 10.30 -6.65
C PHE A 28 -5.34 10.31 -7.59
N TYR A 29 -4.16 10.06 -7.04
CA TYR A 29 -2.92 9.85 -7.76
C TYR A 29 -2.22 8.58 -7.26
N GLN A 30 -1.97 7.66 -8.18
CA GLN A 30 -1.27 6.41 -7.89
C GLN A 30 0.22 6.53 -8.19
N GLY A 31 1.06 6.46 -7.15
CA GLY A 31 2.52 6.40 -7.28
C GLY A 31 3.06 4.96 -7.28
N LYS A 32 4.39 4.81 -7.33
CA LYS A 32 5.05 3.49 -7.26
C LYS A 32 4.86 2.81 -5.89
N VAL A 33 4.94 3.59 -4.81
CA VAL A 33 4.93 3.07 -3.42
C VAL A 33 4.05 3.89 -2.48
N ARG A 34 3.52 5.03 -2.92
CA ARG A 34 2.56 5.85 -2.19
C ARG A 34 1.43 6.26 -3.11
N ASP A 35 0.22 6.25 -2.57
CA ASP A 35 -0.93 6.87 -3.20
C ASP A 35 -1.21 8.21 -2.53
N ALA A 36 -1.83 9.13 -3.25
CA ALA A 36 -2.09 10.46 -2.76
C ALA A 36 -3.46 10.99 -3.21
N TYR A 37 -3.97 11.94 -2.43
CA TYR A 37 -5.18 12.70 -2.74
C TYR A 37 -4.91 14.17 -2.51
N ASP A 38 -5.24 14.99 -3.52
CA ASP A 38 -5.22 16.44 -3.39
C ASP A 38 -6.57 16.95 -2.92
N LEU A 39 -6.57 17.58 -1.74
CA LEU A 39 -7.78 18.13 -1.13
C LEU A 39 -8.05 19.55 -1.65
N PRO A 40 -9.34 19.99 -1.68
CA PRO A 40 -9.70 21.32 -2.19
C PRO A 40 -9.07 22.50 -1.44
N ASP A 41 -8.65 22.29 -0.19
CA ASP A 41 -8.01 23.30 0.65
C ASP A 41 -6.48 23.36 0.48
N GLY A 42 -5.93 22.65 -0.53
CA GLY A 42 -4.51 22.61 -0.84
C GLY A 42 -3.71 21.65 0.03
N ARG A 43 -4.34 20.92 0.97
CA ARG A 43 -3.68 19.82 1.68
C ARG A 43 -3.60 18.57 0.81
N ARG A 44 -2.67 17.68 1.17
CA ARG A 44 -2.49 16.39 0.51
C ARG A 44 -2.53 15.26 1.53
N ILE A 45 -3.31 14.22 1.25
CA ILE A 45 -3.23 12.93 1.94
C ILE A 45 -2.18 12.11 1.21
N MET A 46 -1.25 11.49 1.95
CA MET A 46 -0.29 10.53 1.40
C MET A 46 -0.41 9.22 2.16
N ILE A 47 -0.53 8.12 1.42
CA ILE A 47 -0.72 6.78 1.98
C ILE A 47 0.46 5.93 1.54
N ALA A 48 1.28 5.48 2.50
CA ALA A 48 2.35 4.53 2.23
C ALA A 48 1.77 3.13 2.00
N THR A 49 1.98 2.58 0.80
CA THR A 49 1.50 1.25 0.40
C THR A 49 2.55 0.17 0.66
N ASP A 50 2.11 -1.09 0.65
CA ASP A 50 3.00 -2.26 0.79
C ASP A 50 3.74 -2.59 -0.50
N ARG A 51 3.42 -1.91 -1.62
CA ARG A 51 4.12 -2.05 -2.90
C ARG A 51 5.61 -1.79 -2.74
N GLN A 52 6.40 -2.72 -3.28
CA GLN A 52 7.85 -2.63 -3.42
C GLN A 52 8.20 -2.40 -4.89
N SER A 53 8.98 -1.35 -5.15
CA SER A 53 9.50 -1.05 -6.49
C SER A 53 11.01 -1.22 -6.56
N ALA A 54 11.51 -1.67 -7.70
CA ALA A 54 12.93 -1.56 -8.09
C ALA A 54 13.02 -1.53 -9.63
N PHE A 55 14.12 -1.00 -10.17
CA PHE A 55 14.32 -0.86 -11.63
C PHE A 55 13.14 -0.15 -12.33
N ASP A 56 12.63 0.90 -11.71
CA ASP A 56 11.47 1.70 -12.15
C ASP A 56 10.15 0.95 -12.34
N LYS A 57 10.02 -0.28 -11.82
CA LYS A 57 8.78 -1.05 -11.85
C LYS A 57 8.31 -1.41 -10.44
N VAL A 58 7.00 -1.54 -10.27
CA VAL A 58 6.41 -2.19 -9.08
C VAL A 58 6.58 -3.70 -9.27
N LEU A 59 7.24 -4.36 -8.33
CA LEU A 59 7.64 -5.76 -8.46
C LEU A 59 6.78 -6.71 -7.62
N ALA A 60 6.43 -6.28 -6.41
CA ALA A 60 5.75 -7.11 -5.42
C ALA A 60 5.09 -6.23 -4.34
N ALA A 61 4.49 -6.87 -3.35
CA ALA A 61 4.10 -6.26 -2.09
C ALA A 61 4.83 -6.96 -0.94
N VAL A 62 5.17 -6.21 0.11
CA VAL A 62 5.77 -6.72 1.34
C VAL A 62 4.81 -6.38 2.47
N PRO A 63 4.23 -7.36 3.17
CA PRO A 63 3.30 -7.11 4.27
C PRO A 63 3.87 -6.12 5.29
N TYR A 64 3.04 -5.19 5.74
CA TYR A 64 3.35 -4.19 6.76
C TYR A 64 4.41 -3.15 6.37
N LYS A 65 4.98 -3.17 5.15
CA LYS A 65 6.02 -2.22 4.75
C LYS A 65 5.51 -0.78 4.79
N GLY A 66 4.29 -0.53 4.32
CA GLY A 66 3.69 0.80 4.34
C GLY A 66 3.60 1.36 5.77
N GLN A 67 3.21 0.51 6.73
CA GLN A 67 3.06 0.87 8.14
C GLN A 67 4.39 1.17 8.82
N VAL A 68 5.46 0.44 8.47
CA VAL A 68 6.80 0.68 9.04
C VAL A 68 7.42 1.98 8.54
N LEU A 69 7.05 2.43 7.34
CA LEU A 69 7.67 3.58 6.67
C LEU A 69 6.97 4.93 6.90
N ASN A 70 5.86 4.97 7.62
CA ASN A 70 5.03 6.17 7.80
C ASN A 70 5.04 6.70 9.24
#